data_AF-A0A1X7SP13-F1
#
_entry.id   AF-A0A1X7SP13-F1
#
_cell.length_a   1.000
_cell.length_b   1.000
_cell.length_c   1.000
_cell.angle_alpha   90.00
_cell.angle_beta   90.00
_cell.angle_gamma   90.00
#
_symmetry.space_group_name_H-M   'P 1'
#
loop_
_entity.id
_entity.type
_entity.pdbx_description
1 polymer ?
#
loop_
_entity_poly.entity_id
_entity_poly.type
_entity_poly.pdbx_seq_one_letter_code
_entity_poly.pdbx_strand_id
1 'polypeptide(L)'
;KVGVCFGNSWGYICPEDWDNNDAKVICRQLGLSLTWTGGKGIDAEYENLNDRLWMNEVQCTGNETRLLECGRRRLGTLRSNCDDGGFAAVACLREIPCTNGQFRLVSAAPANTTQQLVTKGRLEYCIDLSWASVCRRGNYADKLNIICRKMNIFSTAAPRLLLVPDITAATDNIVTISINCAPPTQDNCTVIVDDRAESSCSHSDDIGIDCNPSIEPTAGGGGGQRNYVLLIASVTTAGGLFLTVTLILLIIIIIACVVVKVKNKKKLDLYNQTYDRRPSGDKW
;
A
#
# COMPACT_ATOMS: atom_id res chain seq x y z
N LYS A 1 2.32 -11.99 17.64
CA LYS A 1 2.34 -12.96 18.76
C LYS A 1 1.37 -14.09 18.45
N VAL A 2 1.80 -15.34 18.60
CA VAL A 2 0.96 -16.53 18.45
C VAL A 2 0.50 -16.97 19.84
N GLY A 3 -0.78 -17.27 19.97
CA GLY A 3 -1.36 -17.88 21.17
C GLY A 3 -2.07 -19.19 20.81
N VAL A 4 -2.06 -20.13 21.75
CA VAL A 4 -2.80 -21.39 21.65
C VAL A 4 -3.81 -21.47 22.79
N CYS A 5 -5.00 -21.97 22.49
CA CYS A 5 -6.03 -22.23 23.50
C CYS A 5 -6.02 -23.73 23.83
N PHE A 6 -5.73 -24.06 25.09
CA PHE A 6 -5.74 -25.43 25.59
C PHE A 6 -6.44 -25.46 26.95
N GLY A 7 -7.37 -26.40 27.16
CA GLY A 7 -8.12 -26.51 28.41
C GLY A 7 -8.90 -25.24 28.79
N ASN A 8 -9.52 -24.58 27.81
CA ASN A 8 -10.27 -23.32 27.96
C ASN A 8 -9.44 -22.14 28.49
N SER A 9 -8.15 -22.10 28.18
CA SER A 9 -7.28 -21.01 28.59
C SER A 9 -6.25 -20.71 27.50
N TRP A 10 -6.05 -19.42 27.21
CA TRP A 10 -5.05 -18.95 26.27
C TRP A 10 -3.68 -18.88 26.91
N GLY A 11 -2.67 -19.01 26.06
CA GLY A 11 -1.28 -18.90 26.47
C GLY A 11 -0.35 -18.88 25.28
N TYR A 12 0.90 -18.51 25.54
CA TYR A 12 1.90 -18.26 24.51
C TYR A 12 2.76 -19.51 24.25
N ILE A 13 3.59 -19.39 23.21
CA ILE A 13 4.50 -20.44 22.73
C ILE A 13 5.93 -19.89 22.78
N CYS A 14 6.88 -20.71 23.23
CA CYS A 14 8.29 -20.33 23.21
C CYS A 14 8.83 -20.18 21.79
N PRO A 15 9.76 -19.23 21.57
CA PRO A 15 10.38 -19.01 20.27
C PRO A 15 11.46 -20.06 19.94
N GLU A 16 11.86 -20.90 20.89
CA GLU A 16 12.83 -21.97 20.67
C GLU A 16 12.33 -22.92 19.57
N ASP A 17 13.20 -23.15 18.58
CA ASP A 17 12.92 -23.87 17.32
C ASP A 17 11.82 -23.29 16.42
N TRP A 18 11.30 -22.09 16.73
CA TRP A 18 10.22 -21.47 15.96
C TRP A 18 10.68 -21.03 14.56
N ASP A 19 10.11 -21.64 13.52
CA ASP A 19 10.55 -21.45 12.15
C ASP A 19 9.42 -21.09 11.15
N ASN A 20 9.78 -21.03 9.86
CA ASN A 20 8.84 -20.72 8.80
C ASN A 20 7.84 -21.86 8.52
N ASN A 21 8.16 -23.11 8.87
CA ASN A 21 7.23 -24.22 8.73
C ASN A 21 6.12 -24.14 9.78
N ASP A 22 6.44 -23.74 11.01
CA ASP A 22 5.44 -23.43 12.03
C ASP A 22 4.51 -22.30 11.58
N ALA A 23 5.10 -21.24 11.01
CA ALA A 23 4.35 -20.12 10.47
C ALA A 23 3.41 -20.53 9.33
N LYS A 24 3.85 -21.40 8.41
CA LYS A 24 3.00 -21.92 7.32
C LYS A 24 1.76 -22.63 7.86
N VAL A 25 1.93 -23.50 8.85
CA VAL A 25 0.82 -24.24 9.46
C VAL A 25 -0.21 -23.28 10.06
N ILE A 26 0.23 -22.27 10.81
CA ILE A 26 -0.67 -21.30 11.45
C ILE A 26 -1.37 -20.42 10.43
N CYS A 27 -0.63 -19.83 9.49
CA CYS A 27 -1.22 -18.96 8.50
C CYS A 27 -2.29 -19.71 7.68
N ARG A 28 -2.02 -20.97 7.33
CA ARG A 28 -3.00 -21.85 6.69
C ARG A 28 -4.18 -22.18 7.60
N GLN A 29 -3.93 -22.53 8.87
CA GLN A 29 -4.98 -22.82 9.86
C GLN A 29 -5.93 -21.63 10.07
N LEU A 30 -5.43 -20.40 9.92
CA LEU A 30 -6.22 -19.16 10.00
C LEU A 30 -6.89 -18.77 8.66
N GLY A 31 -6.76 -19.59 7.61
CA GLY A 31 -7.32 -19.32 6.29
C GLY A 31 -6.65 -18.15 5.55
N LEU A 32 -5.38 -17.86 5.86
CA LEU A 32 -4.59 -16.83 5.19
C LEU A 32 -3.74 -17.50 4.10
N SER A 33 -4.09 -17.28 2.82
CA SER A 33 -3.35 -17.82 1.66
C SER A 33 -1.90 -17.31 1.63
N LEU A 34 -0.96 -18.17 1.25
CA LEU A 34 0.47 -18.01 1.53
C LEU A 34 1.26 -17.58 0.29
N THR A 35 1.28 -16.28 -0.05
CA THR A 35 2.33 -15.76 -0.96
C THR A 35 3.67 -15.69 -0.23
N TRP A 36 3.63 -15.39 1.08
CA TRP A 36 4.79 -15.37 1.95
C TRP A 36 4.41 -15.57 3.41
N THR A 37 5.26 -16.29 4.13
CA THR A 37 5.14 -16.55 5.57
C THR A 37 6.48 -16.32 6.23
N GLY A 38 6.46 -15.61 7.37
CA GLY A 38 7.63 -15.46 8.23
C GLY A 38 7.30 -15.90 9.65
N GLY A 39 8.02 -16.89 10.16
CA GLY A 39 8.08 -17.22 11.58
C GLY A 39 9.26 -16.50 12.23
N LYS A 40 9.04 -15.89 13.39
CA LYS A 40 10.14 -15.30 14.16
C LYS A 40 9.84 -15.34 15.65
N GLY A 41 10.86 -15.65 16.44
CA GLY A 41 10.89 -15.35 17.86
C GLY A 41 11.02 -13.85 18.12
N ILE A 42 10.27 -13.33 19.08
CA ILE A 42 10.40 -11.95 19.55
C ILE A 42 10.79 -11.99 21.02
N ASP A 43 11.92 -11.36 21.33
CA ASP A 43 12.39 -11.17 22.70
C ASP A 43 11.40 -10.26 23.44
N ALA A 44 10.97 -10.70 24.61
CA ALA A 44 10.00 -9.99 25.41
C ALA A 44 10.73 -9.24 26.55
N GLU A 45 11.62 -8.29 26.22
CA GLU A 45 12.25 -7.44 27.25
C GLU A 45 11.21 -6.56 28.00
N TYR A 46 10.00 -6.36 27.46
CA TYR A 46 9.03 -5.39 27.97
C TYR A 46 7.56 -5.84 28.03
N GLU A 47 7.21 -7.04 27.57
CA GLU A 47 5.83 -7.52 27.71
C GLU A 47 5.72 -8.45 28.91
N ASN A 48 4.91 -8.06 29.92
CA ASN A 48 4.55 -8.92 31.03
C ASN A 48 4.01 -10.25 30.51
N LEU A 49 4.84 -11.30 30.48
CA LEU A 49 4.46 -12.68 30.17
C LEU A 49 3.67 -13.29 31.35
N ASN A 50 2.69 -12.55 31.89
CA ASN A 50 1.70 -13.06 32.84
C ASN A 50 0.74 -14.07 32.20
N ASP A 51 0.82 -14.23 30.88
CA ASP A 51 0.12 -15.28 30.14
C ASP A 51 0.71 -16.66 30.47
N ARG A 52 -0.12 -17.70 30.45
CA ARG A 52 0.33 -19.07 30.70
C ARG A 52 1.19 -19.55 29.54
N LEU A 53 2.32 -20.23 29.80
CA LEU A 53 3.08 -20.91 28.74
C LEU A 53 2.41 -22.25 28.44
N TRP A 54 2.11 -22.52 27.16
CA TRP A 54 1.44 -23.75 26.75
C TRP A 54 2.31 -24.71 25.94
N MET A 55 3.24 -24.22 25.13
CA MET A 55 4.02 -25.03 24.18
C MET A 55 5.45 -24.51 24.05
N ASN A 56 6.41 -25.41 23.83
CA ASN A 56 7.80 -25.09 23.51
C ASN A 56 8.37 -26.08 22.47
N GLU A 57 9.45 -25.66 21.79
CA GLU A 57 10.16 -26.45 20.77
C GLU A 57 9.18 -27.03 19.74
N VAL A 58 8.39 -26.16 19.12
CA VAL A 58 7.45 -26.58 18.06
C VAL A 58 8.25 -26.83 16.81
N GLN A 59 8.02 -27.97 16.17
CA GLN A 59 8.79 -28.46 15.04
C GLN A 59 7.81 -28.99 13.99
N CYS A 60 7.04 -28.10 13.37
CA CYS A 60 6.17 -28.46 12.26
C CYS A 60 7.01 -28.88 11.04
N THR A 61 6.53 -29.87 10.29
CA THR A 61 7.03 -30.19 8.95
C THR A 61 6.53 -29.19 7.90
N GLY A 62 5.48 -28.43 8.22
CA GLY A 62 4.83 -27.45 7.35
C GLY A 62 3.58 -27.99 6.66
N ASN A 63 3.31 -29.30 6.79
CA ASN A 63 2.20 -29.99 6.14
C ASN A 63 1.02 -30.27 7.09
N GLU A 64 1.18 -30.02 8.38
CA GLU A 64 0.16 -30.22 9.42
C GLU A 64 -1.04 -29.29 9.22
N THR A 65 -2.27 -29.79 9.45
CA THR A 65 -3.46 -28.95 9.27
C THR A 65 -3.68 -28.00 10.43
N ARG A 66 -3.15 -28.33 11.61
CA ARG A 66 -3.27 -27.57 12.84
C ARG A 66 -1.94 -27.56 13.58
N LEU A 67 -1.64 -26.45 14.23
CA LEU A 67 -0.44 -26.28 15.05
C LEU A 67 -0.31 -27.35 16.17
N LEU A 68 -1.44 -27.84 16.69
CA LEU A 68 -1.46 -28.88 17.72
C LEU A 68 -1.01 -30.26 17.21
N GLU A 69 -0.97 -30.48 15.89
CA GLU A 69 -0.52 -31.71 15.25
C GLU A 69 0.99 -31.75 15.02
N CYS A 70 1.68 -30.61 15.16
CA CYS A 70 3.13 -30.54 14.99
C CYS A 70 3.88 -31.25 16.11
N GLY A 71 5.09 -31.72 15.77
CA GLY A 71 6.07 -32.18 16.75
C GLY A 71 6.35 -31.08 17.78
N ARG A 72 6.49 -31.47 19.04
CA ARG A 72 6.75 -30.55 20.16
C ARG A 72 7.29 -31.28 21.37
N ARG A 73 8.12 -30.61 22.17
CA ARG A 73 8.62 -31.20 23.42
C ARG A 73 7.54 -31.25 24.51
N ARG A 74 6.78 -30.16 24.71
CA ARG A 74 5.76 -30.09 25.77
C ARG A 74 4.47 -29.41 25.32
N LEU A 75 3.37 -29.82 25.94
CA LEU A 75 2.06 -29.16 25.87
C LEU A 75 1.40 -29.21 27.24
N GLY A 76 0.87 -28.10 27.71
CA GLY A 76 0.17 -28.02 28.99
C GLY A 76 0.66 -26.85 29.84
N THR A 77 0.18 -26.76 31.09
CA THR A 77 0.54 -25.63 31.97
C THR A 77 2.01 -25.77 32.37
N LEU A 78 2.87 -25.04 31.68
CA LEU A 78 4.28 -24.96 32.01
C LEU A 78 4.48 -23.85 33.06
N ARG A 79 5.23 -24.17 34.12
CA ARG A 79 5.52 -23.25 35.24
C ARG A 79 6.78 -22.41 35.02
N SER A 80 7.58 -22.75 34.01
CA SER A 80 8.79 -22.01 33.65
C SER A 80 8.53 -21.12 32.44
N ASN A 81 9.16 -19.96 32.44
CA ASN A 81 9.37 -19.13 31.26
C ASN A 81 10.16 -19.90 30.19
N CYS A 82 10.18 -19.36 28.98
CA CYS A 82 11.18 -19.77 27.98
C CYS A 82 12.55 -19.33 28.48
N ASP A 83 13.57 -20.18 28.30
CA ASP A 83 14.92 -19.92 28.79
C ASP A 83 15.51 -18.60 28.23
N ASP A 84 15.10 -18.23 27.01
CA ASP A 84 15.52 -17.00 26.32
C ASP A 84 14.56 -15.81 26.45
N GLY A 85 13.46 -15.94 27.22
CA GLY A 85 12.60 -14.79 27.55
C GLY A 85 11.82 -14.15 26.38
N GLY A 86 11.20 -14.94 25.50
CA GLY A 86 10.45 -14.43 24.35
C GLY A 86 9.15 -15.18 24.03
N PHE A 87 8.51 -14.79 22.92
CA PHE A 87 7.33 -15.47 22.37
C PHE A 87 7.41 -15.67 20.86
N ALA A 88 6.76 -16.72 20.39
CA ALA A 88 6.59 -16.99 18.97
C ALA A 88 5.69 -15.95 18.29
N ALA A 89 6.08 -15.51 17.10
CA ALA A 89 5.29 -14.64 16.24
C ALA A 89 5.29 -15.13 14.79
N VAL A 90 4.22 -14.79 14.07
CA VAL A 90 4.07 -15.06 12.65
C VAL A 90 3.65 -13.80 11.93
N ALA A 91 4.15 -13.63 10.72
CA ALA A 91 3.64 -12.69 9.74
C ALA A 91 3.08 -13.51 8.57
N CYS A 92 1.77 -13.38 8.36
CA CYS A 92 1.07 -14.00 7.24
C CYS A 92 0.76 -12.90 6.22
N LEU A 93 1.32 -13.00 5.02
CA LEU A 93 0.89 -12.15 3.93
C LEU A 93 -0.26 -12.84 3.22
N ARG A 94 -1.48 -12.40 3.52
CA ARG A 94 -2.64 -12.69 2.67
C ARG A 94 -2.44 -11.94 1.37
N GLU A 95 -2.44 -12.64 0.25
CA GLU A 95 -2.63 -12.02 -1.05
C GLU A 95 -3.97 -11.27 -1.00
N ILE A 96 -3.94 -9.94 -0.98
CA ILE A 96 -5.16 -9.15 -1.07
C ILE A 96 -5.77 -9.54 -2.42
N PRO A 97 -6.99 -10.15 -2.44
CA PRO A 97 -7.62 -10.52 -3.69
C PRO A 97 -7.70 -9.26 -4.54
N CYS A 98 -7.13 -9.34 -5.73
CA CYS A 98 -7.10 -8.21 -6.63
C CYS A 98 -8.46 -7.98 -7.25
N THR A 99 -8.68 -6.79 -7.79
CA THR A 99 -9.88 -6.52 -8.58
C THR A 99 -9.58 -6.86 -10.04
N ASN A 100 -10.44 -7.67 -10.67
CA ASN A 100 -10.30 -8.04 -12.09
C ASN A 100 -10.07 -6.78 -12.96
N GLY A 101 -9.06 -6.85 -13.83
CA GLY A 101 -8.67 -5.71 -14.66
C GLY A 101 -7.57 -4.84 -14.09
N GLN A 102 -7.10 -5.09 -12.87
CA GLN A 102 -5.95 -4.38 -12.30
C GLN A 102 -4.61 -4.90 -12.83
N PHE A 103 -3.65 -3.98 -12.89
CA PHE A 103 -2.23 -4.29 -13.12
C PHE A 103 -1.45 -4.03 -11.84
N ARG A 104 -0.38 -4.81 -11.62
CA ARG A 104 0.65 -4.49 -10.61
C ARG A 104 2.05 -4.77 -11.13
N LEU A 105 3.04 -4.19 -10.44
CA LEU A 105 4.45 -4.48 -10.64
C LEU A 105 5.02 -5.21 -9.42
N VAL A 106 5.70 -6.33 -9.66
CA VAL A 106 6.44 -7.06 -8.64
C VAL A 106 7.93 -6.74 -8.80
N SER A 107 8.50 -6.04 -7.83
CA SER A 107 9.93 -5.70 -7.81
C SER A 107 10.79 -6.94 -7.56
N ALA A 108 11.96 -6.99 -8.20
CA ALA A 108 12.99 -7.99 -7.93
C ALA A 108 13.83 -7.67 -6.66
N ALA A 109 13.83 -6.41 -6.22
CA ALA A 109 14.58 -5.98 -5.05
C ALA A 109 13.71 -6.08 -3.77
N PRO A 110 14.27 -6.56 -2.64
CA PRO A 110 13.60 -6.44 -1.35
C PRO A 110 13.37 -4.96 -1.05
N ALA A 111 12.13 -4.57 -0.78
CA ALA A 111 11.76 -3.21 -0.43
C ALA A 111 12.57 -2.77 0.80
N ASN A 112 13.64 -2.05 0.58
CA ASN A 112 14.37 -1.30 1.59
C ASN A 112 13.49 -0.12 2.01
N THR A 113 12.65 -0.37 3.01
CA THR A 113 12.21 0.59 4.04
C THR A 113 12.04 2.04 3.57
N THR A 114 10.89 2.33 2.96
CA THR A 114 10.06 3.55 3.04
C THR A 114 9.17 3.58 1.80
N GLN A 115 7.88 3.24 1.89
CA GLN A 115 6.80 3.51 0.90
C GLN A 115 7.24 3.85 -0.55
N GLN A 116 8.12 3.04 -1.15
CA GLN A 116 8.74 3.41 -2.41
C GLN A 116 7.80 2.96 -3.51
N LEU A 117 7.35 3.92 -4.33
CA LEU A 117 6.49 3.63 -5.46
C LEU A 117 7.22 2.66 -6.39
N VAL A 118 6.71 1.43 -6.49
CA VAL A 118 7.24 0.42 -7.39
C VAL A 118 6.90 0.83 -8.81
N THR A 119 7.91 1.26 -9.55
CA THR A 119 7.75 1.75 -10.93
C THR A 119 8.44 0.87 -11.97
N LYS A 120 9.12 -0.17 -11.49
CA LYS A 120 9.82 -1.15 -12.30
C LYS A 120 9.61 -2.53 -11.69
N GLY A 121 9.29 -3.53 -12.52
CA GLY A 121 9.17 -4.90 -12.06
C GLY A 121 8.53 -5.84 -13.08
N ARG A 122 8.36 -7.12 -12.69
CA ARG A 122 7.53 -8.08 -13.42
C ARG A 122 6.09 -7.55 -13.48
N LEU A 123 5.48 -7.61 -14.66
CA LEU A 123 4.10 -7.18 -14.87
C LEU A 123 3.15 -8.33 -14.56
N GLU A 124 2.15 -8.05 -13.74
CA GLU A 124 1.07 -8.99 -13.45
C GLU A 124 -0.30 -8.35 -13.69
N TYR A 125 -1.25 -9.18 -14.08
CA TYR A 125 -2.63 -8.81 -14.36
C TYR A 125 -3.58 -9.61 -13.48
N CYS A 126 -4.62 -8.96 -12.98
CA CYS A 126 -5.63 -9.62 -12.16
C CYS A 126 -6.75 -10.22 -13.02
N ILE A 127 -6.89 -11.53 -12.98
CA ILE A 127 -7.99 -12.30 -13.58
C ILE A 127 -8.54 -13.30 -12.56
N ASP A 128 -9.86 -13.44 -12.50
CA ASP A 128 -10.55 -14.31 -11.52
C ASP A 128 -10.09 -14.12 -10.07
N LEU A 129 -9.82 -12.86 -9.69
CA LEU A 129 -9.35 -12.44 -8.37
C LEU A 129 -7.96 -12.98 -7.97
N SER A 130 -7.21 -13.48 -8.95
CA SER A 130 -5.84 -13.97 -8.80
C SER A 130 -4.87 -13.22 -9.72
N TRP A 131 -3.64 -13.06 -9.26
CA TRP A 131 -2.59 -12.45 -10.08
C TRP A 131 -1.98 -13.47 -11.02
N ALA A 132 -1.83 -13.09 -12.28
CA ALA A 132 -1.16 -13.88 -13.31
C ALA A 132 -0.02 -13.09 -13.94
N SER A 133 1.08 -13.77 -14.29
CA SER A 133 2.18 -13.15 -15.05
C SER A 133 1.76 -12.91 -16.49
N VAL A 134 2.35 -11.89 -17.12
CA VAL A 134 2.04 -11.54 -18.51
C VAL A 134 3.11 -12.09 -19.45
N CYS A 135 2.70 -12.88 -20.43
CA CYS A 135 3.56 -13.43 -21.47
C CYS A 135 3.87 -12.43 -22.59
N ARG A 136 5.12 -12.45 -23.09
CA ARG A 136 5.66 -11.61 -24.18
C ARG A 136 4.92 -11.66 -25.54
N ARG A 137 3.98 -12.58 -25.74
CA ARG A 137 3.29 -12.81 -27.03
C ARG A 137 2.10 -11.88 -27.31
N GLY A 138 1.75 -10.98 -26.39
CA GLY A 138 0.65 -10.03 -26.57
C GLY A 138 0.96 -8.81 -27.46
N ASN A 139 -0.04 -7.96 -27.72
CA ASN A 139 0.07 -6.79 -28.63
C ASN A 139 0.24 -5.42 -27.91
N TYR A 140 1.08 -5.38 -26.88
CA TYR A 140 1.18 -4.23 -25.95
C TYR A 140 2.50 -3.45 -26.01
N ALA A 141 3.47 -3.88 -26.83
CA ALA A 141 4.83 -3.33 -26.82
C ALA A 141 4.90 -1.82 -27.08
N ASP A 142 4.01 -1.28 -27.93
CA ASP A 142 3.85 0.14 -28.25
C ASP A 142 2.87 0.87 -27.31
N LYS A 143 2.25 0.15 -26.38
CA LYS A 143 1.14 0.60 -25.51
C LYS A 143 1.47 0.50 -24.02
N LEU A 144 2.75 0.34 -23.68
CA LEU A 144 3.20 0.24 -22.29
C LEU A 144 2.83 1.48 -21.45
N ASN A 145 2.75 2.65 -22.09
CA ASN A 145 2.30 3.89 -21.45
C ASN A 145 0.86 3.81 -20.91
N ILE A 146 -0.03 3.09 -21.61
CA ILE A 146 -1.42 2.86 -21.19
C ILE A 146 -1.44 1.98 -19.93
N ILE A 147 -0.57 0.96 -19.87
CA ILE A 147 -0.44 0.10 -18.69
C ILE A 147 0.05 0.91 -17.48
N CYS A 148 1.12 1.71 -17.65
CA CYS A 148 1.62 2.58 -16.59
C CYS A 148 0.55 3.57 -16.09
N ARG A 149 -0.20 4.19 -17.00
CA ARG A 149 -1.30 5.10 -16.66
C ARG A 149 -2.44 4.40 -15.91
N LYS A 150 -2.80 3.17 -16.28
CA LYS A 150 -3.79 2.36 -15.54
C LYS A 150 -3.36 2.05 -14.10
N MET A 151 -2.06 2.06 -13.83
CA MET A 151 -1.50 1.95 -12.47
C MET A 151 -1.26 3.31 -11.80
N ASN A 152 -1.75 4.42 -12.38
CA ASN A 152 -1.51 5.80 -11.93
C ASN A 152 -0.02 6.20 -11.89
N ILE A 153 0.81 5.60 -12.74
CA ILE A 153 2.22 5.98 -12.91
C ILE A 153 2.33 6.84 -14.17
N PHE A 154 2.54 8.14 -13.97
CA PHE A 154 2.69 9.11 -15.05
C PHE A 154 4.16 9.49 -15.22
N SER A 155 4.68 9.35 -16.44
CA SER A 155 6.05 9.75 -16.79
C SER A 155 6.07 10.55 -18.09
N THR A 156 7.03 11.46 -18.21
CA THR A 156 7.37 12.14 -19.47
C THR A 156 8.31 11.31 -20.33
N ALA A 157 9.01 10.33 -19.74
CA ALA A 157 9.89 9.43 -20.44
C ALA A 157 9.12 8.20 -20.96
N ALA A 158 9.58 7.64 -22.08
CA ALA A 158 9.00 6.42 -22.62
C ALA A 158 9.26 5.23 -21.67
N PRO A 159 8.24 4.42 -21.36
CA PRO A 159 8.41 3.20 -20.59
C PRO A 159 9.22 2.17 -21.38
N ARG A 160 9.86 1.25 -20.66
CA ARG A 160 10.70 0.19 -21.25
C ARG A 160 10.11 -1.19 -20.95
N LEU A 161 10.17 -2.08 -21.93
CA LEU A 161 9.89 -3.50 -21.75
C LEU A 161 11.09 -4.16 -21.07
N LEU A 162 10.83 -5.04 -20.11
CA LEU A 162 11.83 -5.87 -19.44
C LEU A 162 11.50 -7.34 -19.72
N LEU A 163 12.54 -8.17 -19.82
CA LEU A 163 12.45 -9.61 -20.05
C LEU A 163 13.28 -10.35 -19.00
N VAL A 164 13.04 -11.64 -18.81
CA VAL A 164 13.90 -12.51 -18.00
C VAL A 164 15.33 -12.47 -18.56
N PRO A 165 16.39 -12.27 -17.75
CA PRO A 165 16.45 -12.36 -16.28
C PRO A 165 16.32 -11.04 -15.51
N ASP A 166 16.03 -9.91 -16.17
CA ASP A 166 15.94 -8.59 -15.52
C ASP A 166 14.74 -8.44 -14.56
N ILE A 167 13.91 -9.48 -14.48
CA ILE A 167 12.74 -9.61 -13.63
C ILE A 167 12.78 -10.95 -12.91
N THR A 168 12.13 -11.03 -11.76
CA THR A 168 11.87 -12.31 -11.09
C THR A 168 10.89 -13.13 -11.94
N ALA A 169 11.16 -14.42 -12.15
CA ALA A 169 10.19 -15.33 -12.77
C ALA A 169 8.99 -15.52 -11.84
N ALA A 170 7.77 -15.63 -12.40
CA ALA A 170 6.62 -16.05 -11.62
C ALA A 170 6.60 -17.58 -11.45
N THR A 171 5.68 -18.07 -10.61
CA THR A 171 5.40 -19.50 -10.38
C THR A 171 3.94 -19.87 -10.61
N ASP A 172 3.14 -18.88 -11.03
CA ASP A 172 1.68 -18.91 -10.98
C ASP A 172 1.11 -18.90 -12.42
N ASN A 173 -0.19 -18.65 -12.56
CA ASN A 173 -0.84 -18.65 -13.89
C ASN A 173 -0.19 -17.64 -14.85
N ILE A 174 -0.14 -17.97 -16.14
CA ILE A 174 0.37 -17.11 -17.21
C ILE A 174 -0.79 -16.68 -18.10
N VAL A 175 -0.87 -15.39 -18.42
CA VAL A 175 -1.85 -14.83 -19.37
C VAL A 175 -1.15 -14.12 -20.54
N THR A 176 -1.83 -14.01 -21.66
CA THR A 176 -1.48 -13.01 -22.68
C THR A 176 -2.49 -11.87 -22.65
N ILE A 177 -2.00 -10.65 -22.83
CA ILE A 177 -2.85 -9.46 -22.89
C ILE A 177 -2.79 -8.83 -24.28
N SER A 178 -3.92 -8.32 -24.75
CA SER A 178 -4.01 -7.50 -25.94
C SER A 178 -4.71 -6.18 -25.62
N ILE A 179 -4.11 -5.06 -26.03
CA ILE A 179 -4.61 -3.71 -25.79
C ILE A 179 -5.13 -3.14 -27.10
N ASN A 180 -6.44 -2.93 -27.17
CA ASN A 180 -7.14 -2.39 -28.34
C ASN A 180 -7.68 -0.99 -28.02
N CYS A 181 -7.19 0.00 -28.74
CA CYS A 181 -7.55 1.40 -28.54
C CYS A 181 -8.47 1.89 -29.65
N ALA A 182 -9.51 2.64 -29.29
CA ALA A 182 -10.40 3.26 -30.28
C ALA A 182 -9.82 4.62 -30.75
N PRO A 183 -9.83 4.94 -32.06
CA PRO A 183 -9.54 6.29 -32.55
C PRO A 183 -10.56 7.30 -32.01
N PRO A 184 -10.25 8.62 -31.92
CA PRO A 184 -9.02 9.31 -32.35
C PRO A 184 -7.98 9.51 -31.24
N THR A 185 -8.31 9.23 -29.98
CA THR A 185 -7.40 9.41 -28.83
C THR A 185 -7.00 8.05 -28.26
N GLN A 186 -5.69 7.77 -28.19
CA GLN A 186 -5.12 6.54 -27.62
C GLN A 186 -5.33 6.38 -26.09
N ASP A 187 -6.24 7.16 -25.51
CA ASP A 187 -6.54 7.13 -24.07
C ASP A 187 -7.70 6.16 -23.74
N ASN A 188 -8.56 5.83 -24.72
CA ASN A 188 -9.66 4.87 -24.52
C ASN A 188 -9.28 3.50 -25.09
N CYS A 189 -8.66 2.67 -24.25
CA CYS A 189 -8.21 1.33 -24.63
C CYS A 189 -8.85 0.23 -23.76
N THR A 190 -9.27 -0.83 -24.44
CA THR A 190 -9.76 -2.07 -23.86
C THR A 190 -8.62 -3.07 -23.75
N VAL A 191 -8.61 -3.84 -22.65
CA VAL A 191 -7.65 -4.93 -22.43
C VAL A 191 -8.41 -6.24 -22.62
N ILE A 192 -7.96 -7.05 -23.57
CA ILE A 192 -8.43 -8.41 -23.81
C ILE A 192 -7.40 -9.36 -23.23
N VAL A 193 -7.86 -10.39 -22.52
CA VAL A 193 -6.99 -11.34 -21.82
C VAL A 193 -7.31 -12.73 -22.34
N ASP A 194 -6.27 -13.50 -22.62
CA ASP A 194 -6.37 -14.92 -22.91
C ASP A 194 -5.65 -15.69 -21.81
N ASP A 195 -6.45 -16.47 -21.08
CA ASP A 195 -6.08 -17.30 -19.93
C ASP A 195 -5.52 -18.67 -20.32
N ARG A 196 -5.48 -19.00 -21.62
CA ARG A 196 -4.93 -20.27 -22.13
C ARG A 196 -3.47 -20.15 -22.58
N ALA A 197 -2.79 -19.11 -22.13
CA ALA A 197 -1.43 -18.79 -22.56
C ALA A 197 -0.39 -19.84 -22.15
N GLU A 198 -0.65 -20.63 -21.10
CA GLU A 198 0.23 -21.73 -20.63
C GLU A 198 0.52 -22.78 -21.71
N SER A 199 -0.37 -22.93 -22.69
CA SER A 199 -0.14 -23.82 -23.84
C SER A 199 0.96 -23.32 -24.79
N SER A 200 1.37 -22.06 -24.65
CA SER A 200 2.21 -21.35 -25.61
C SER A 200 3.36 -20.55 -24.98
N CYS A 201 3.34 -20.33 -23.67
CA CYS A 201 4.32 -19.56 -22.92
C CYS A 201 4.77 -20.33 -21.68
N SER A 202 6.01 -20.09 -21.24
CA SER A 202 6.48 -20.47 -19.91
C SER A 202 6.95 -19.22 -19.15
N HIS A 203 7.31 -19.36 -17.88
CA HIS A 203 7.82 -18.22 -17.09
C HIS A 203 9.11 -17.59 -17.63
N SER A 204 9.83 -18.25 -18.56
CA SER A 204 10.93 -17.59 -19.28
C SER A 204 10.46 -16.55 -20.31
N ASP A 205 9.17 -16.57 -20.66
CA ASP A 205 8.51 -15.61 -21.54
C ASP A 205 7.77 -14.51 -20.77
N ASP A 206 7.85 -14.50 -19.43
CA ASP A 206 7.27 -13.44 -18.59
C ASP A 206 7.90 -12.09 -18.94
N ILE A 207 7.08 -11.05 -18.90
CA ILE A 207 7.53 -9.68 -19.10
C ILE A 207 7.48 -8.84 -17.83
N GLY A 208 8.32 -7.81 -17.82
CA GLY A 208 8.18 -6.70 -16.91
C GLY A 208 8.13 -5.39 -17.66
N ILE A 209 7.88 -4.33 -16.91
CA ILE A 209 7.94 -2.98 -17.43
C ILE A 209 8.68 -2.08 -16.45
N ASP A 210 9.39 -1.12 -17.01
CA ASP A 210 9.92 0.04 -16.31
C ASP A 210 9.13 1.25 -16.78
N CYS A 211 8.26 1.78 -15.93
CA CYS A 211 7.48 2.98 -16.25
C CYS A 211 8.34 4.25 -16.27
N ASN A 212 9.63 4.14 -15.90
CA ASN A 212 10.65 5.18 -15.96
C ASN A 212 10.11 6.52 -15.43
N PRO A 213 9.59 6.58 -14.19
CA PRO A 213 9.05 7.82 -13.65
C PRO A 213 10.16 8.86 -13.64
N SER A 214 9.87 10.06 -14.14
CA SER A 214 10.81 11.17 -14.10
C SER A 214 11.05 11.57 -12.63
N ILE A 215 11.98 10.92 -11.94
CA ILE A 215 12.53 11.38 -10.67
C ILE A 215 13.75 12.21 -11.05
N GLU A 216 13.56 13.47 -11.44
CA GLU A 216 14.70 14.39 -11.45
C GLU A 216 15.11 14.64 -9.98
N PRO A 217 16.35 14.31 -9.58
CA PRO A 217 16.92 14.94 -8.41
C PRO A 217 17.18 16.39 -8.81
N THR A 218 16.36 17.33 -8.34
CA THR A 218 16.58 18.74 -8.63
C THR A 218 17.89 19.21 -7.99
N ALA A 219 18.97 19.12 -8.75
CA ALA A 219 20.19 19.89 -8.56
C ALA A 219 20.15 21.04 -9.57
N GLY A 220 19.79 22.23 -9.09
CA GLY A 220 20.22 23.53 -9.64
C GLY A 220 19.70 23.96 -11.02
N GLY A 221 18.84 24.97 -11.01
CA GLY A 221 18.92 26.09 -11.96
C GLY A 221 17.98 26.06 -13.18
N GLY A 222 17.23 27.16 -13.34
CA GLY A 222 16.60 27.54 -14.62
C GLY A 222 15.08 27.56 -14.59
N GLY A 223 14.50 28.76 -14.65
CA GLY A 223 13.07 29.01 -14.58
C GLY A 223 12.28 28.49 -15.80
N GLY A 224 11.15 27.86 -15.50
CA GLY A 224 10.11 27.47 -16.44
C GLY A 224 8.89 27.02 -15.62
N GLN A 225 7.71 27.51 -15.96
CA GLN A 225 6.50 27.40 -15.14
C GLN A 225 6.19 25.96 -14.70
N ARG A 226 6.12 25.76 -13.38
CA ARG A 226 5.89 24.46 -12.77
C ARG A 226 4.38 24.23 -12.63
N ASN A 227 3.84 23.31 -13.43
CA ASN A 227 2.58 22.67 -13.12
C ASN A 227 2.84 21.63 -12.03
N TYR A 228 2.52 21.98 -10.79
CA TYR A 228 2.54 21.05 -9.67
C TYR A 228 1.42 20.02 -9.86
N VAL A 229 1.77 18.77 -10.14
CA VAL A 229 0.85 17.66 -9.87
C VAL A 229 0.80 17.52 -8.35
N LEU A 230 -0.32 17.94 -7.78
CA LEU A 230 -0.59 17.83 -6.35
C LEU A 230 -0.77 16.34 -6.02
N LEU A 231 0.31 15.67 -5.59
CA LEU A 231 0.20 14.38 -4.91
C LEU A 231 -0.47 14.64 -3.57
N ILE A 232 -1.79 14.45 -3.52
CA ILE A 232 -2.50 14.33 -2.26
C ILE A 232 -2.14 12.95 -1.70
N ALA A 233 -0.98 12.88 -1.02
CA ALA A 233 -0.78 11.82 -0.06
C ALA A 233 -1.87 12.01 1.00
N SER A 234 -2.85 11.10 1.03
CA SER A 234 -3.76 10.99 2.14
C SER A 234 -2.93 10.63 3.37
N VAL A 235 -2.50 11.66 4.10
CA VAL A 235 -1.94 11.53 5.44
C VAL A 235 -3.09 11.08 6.33
N THR A 236 -3.31 9.77 6.41
CA THR A 236 -4.08 9.15 7.49
C THR A 236 -3.21 9.11 8.73
N THR A 237 -2.86 10.28 9.25
CA THR A 237 -2.50 10.46 10.65
C THR A 237 -3.16 11.75 11.14
N ALA A 238 -3.90 11.62 12.24
CA ALA A 238 -4.57 12.68 12.98
C ALA A 238 -5.84 13.30 12.36
N GLY A 239 -6.90 12.48 12.21
CA GLY A 239 -8.28 12.94 11.98
C GLY A 239 -8.87 13.87 13.07
N GLY A 240 -8.11 14.17 14.14
CA GLY A 240 -8.48 15.16 15.16
C GLY A 240 -7.84 16.54 14.99
N LEU A 241 -6.62 16.65 14.41
CA LEU A 241 -5.93 17.95 14.31
C LEU A 241 -6.32 18.75 13.07
N PHE A 242 -6.73 18.10 11.97
CA PHE A 242 -7.07 18.80 10.75
C PHE A 242 -8.39 19.57 10.86
N LEU A 243 -9.37 19.02 11.59
CA LEU A 243 -10.64 19.69 11.87
C LEU A 243 -10.47 20.88 12.79
N THR A 244 -9.57 20.80 13.79
CA THR A 244 -9.33 21.93 14.70
C THR A 244 -8.61 23.08 14.00
N VAL A 245 -7.60 22.80 13.17
CA VAL A 245 -6.88 23.85 12.43
C VAL A 245 -7.79 24.52 11.39
N THR A 246 -8.64 23.76 10.69
CA THR A 246 -9.60 24.33 9.72
C THR A 246 -10.69 25.16 10.38
N LEU A 247 -11.23 24.72 11.54
CA LEU A 247 -12.17 25.51 12.34
C LEU A 247 -11.54 26.80 12.87
N ILE A 248 -10.30 26.74 13.38
CA ILE A 248 -9.58 27.93 13.88
C ILE A 248 -9.36 28.94 12.76
N LEU A 249 -8.94 28.50 11.57
CA LEU A 249 -8.77 29.38 10.41
C LEU A 249 -10.10 30.00 9.95
N LEU A 250 -11.19 29.23 9.91
CA LEU A 250 -12.53 29.76 9.59
C LEU A 250 -12.99 30.80 10.62
N ILE A 251 -12.77 30.56 11.91
CA ILE A 251 -13.10 31.52 12.97
C ILE A 251 -12.29 32.81 12.82
N ILE A 252 -10.99 32.72 12.52
CA ILE A 252 -10.13 33.90 12.28
C ILE A 252 -10.63 34.71 11.08
N ILE A 253 -11.00 34.03 9.98
CA ILE A 253 -11.55 34.69 8.78
C ILE A 253 -12.88 35.40 9.10
N ILE A 254 -13.78 34.73 9.83
CA ILE A 254 -15.07 35.32 10.23
C ILE A 254 -14.84 36.55 11.12
N ILE A 255 -13.95 36.48 12.10
CA ILE A 255 -13.62 37.61 12.98
C ILE A 255 -13.04 38.77 12.15
N ALA A 256 -12.12 38.49 11.22
CA ALA A 256 -11.55 39.51 10.34
C ALA A 256 -12.62 40.18 9.46
N CYS A 257 -13.54 39.40 8.87
CA CYS A 257 -14.66 39.92 8.09
C CYS A 257 -15.60 40.80 8.92
N VAL A 258 -15.90 40.40 10.15
CA VAL A 258 -16.73 41.19 11.08
C VAL A 258 -16.02 42.50 11.43
N VAL A 259 -14.73 42.46 11.75
CA VAL A 259 -13.93 43.67 12.05
C VAL A 259 -13.89 44.63 10.86
N VAL A 260 -13.70 44.12 9.64
CA VAL A 260 -13.74 44.94 8.41
C VAL A 260 -15.12 45.56 8.21
N LYS A 261 -16.20 44.78 8.41
CA LYS A 261 -17.58 45.27 8.29
C LYS A 261 -17.90 46.35 9.33
N VAL A 262 -17.44 46.19 10.56
CA VAL A 262 -17.59 47.20 11.63
C VAL A 262 -16.76 48.46 11.34
N LYS A 263 -15.53 48.31 10.85
CA LYS A 263 -14.69 49.47 10.43
C LYS A 263 -15.35 50.23 9.28
N ASN A 264 -15.88 49.52 8.28
CA ASN A 264 -16.57 50.14 7.15
C ASN A 264 -17.87 50.83 7.58
N LYS A 265 -18.64 50.23 8.50
CA LYS A 265 -19.84 50.87 9.08
C LYS A 265 -19.48 52.16 9.83
N LYS A 266 -18.46 52.13 10.71
CA LYS A 266 -17.98 53.33 11.41
C LYS A 266 -17.50 54.42 10.44
N LYS A 267 -16.85 54.05 9.34
CA LYS A 267 -16.41 55.00 8.29
C LYS A 267 -17.59 55.62 7.55
N LEU A 268 -18.64 54.84 7.29
CA LEU A 268 -19.88 55.32 6.68
C LEU A 268 -20.67 56.23 7.62
N ASP A 269 -20.75 55.88 8.90
CA ASP A 269 -21.42 56.71 9.93
C ASP A 269 -20.69 58.05 10.13
N LEU A 270 -19.34 58.06 10.08
CA LEU A 270 -18.56 59.30 10.09
C LEU A 270 -18.80 60.14 8.82
N TYR A 271 -18.85 59.50 7.65
CA TYR A 271 -19.12 60.18 6.38
C TYR A 271 -20.49 60.86 6.38
N ASN A 272 -21.53 60.16 6.86
CA ASN A 272 -22.89 60.71 6.95
C ASN A 272 -22.98 61.86 7.97
N GLN A 273 -22.29 61.76 9.12
CA GLN A 273 -22.24 62.88 10.08
C GLN A 273 -21.53 64.14 9.54
N THR A 274 -20.55 63.99 8.63
CA THR A 274 -19.94 65.14 7.96
C THR A 274 -20.79 65.72 6.83
N TYR A 275 -21.67 64.92 6.22
CA TYR A 275 -22.57 65.36 5.16
C TYR A 275 -23.74 66.19 5.71
N ASP A 276 -24.32 65.79 6.85
CA ASP A 276 -25.44 66.49 7.50
C ASP A 276 -25.05 67.79 8.22
N ARG A 277 -23.75 68.09 8.38
CA ARG A 277 -23.26 69.36 8.96
C ARG A 277 -22.93 70.44 7.92
N ARG A 278 -23.27 70.26 6.64
CA ARG A 278 -23.19 71.38 5.69
C ARG A 278 -24.40 72.28 5.89
N PRO A 279 -24.22 73.59 6.16
CA PRO A 279 -25.34 74.52 6.20
C PRO A 279 -26.05 74.54 4.85
N SER A 280 -27.37 74.36 4.87
CA SER A 280 -28.25 74.70 3.76
C SER A 280 -28.30 76.24 3.65
N GLY A 281 -27.44 76.82 2.82
CA GLY A 281 -27.43 78.23 2.42
C GLY A 281 -26.12 78.51 1.67
N ASP A 282 -26.08 79.09 0.48
CA ASP A 282 -26.97 80.08 -0.10
C ASP A 282 -27.27 79.81 -1.58
N LYS A 283 -28.47 80.23 -1.99
CA LYS A 283 -28.79 80.55 -3.37
C LYS A 283 -27.89 81.70 -3.81
N TRP A 284 -27.17 81.53 -4.92
CA TRP A 284 -27.17 82.32 -6.17
C TRP A 284 -25.96 81.90 -6.99
#